data_AF-A0A966N8Y4-F1
#
_entry.id   AF-A0A966N8Y4-F1
#
_cell.length_a   1.000
_cell.length_b   1.000
_cell.length_c   1.000
_cell.angle_alpha   90.00
_cell.angle_beta   90.00
_cell.angle_gamma   90.00
#
_symmetry.space_group_name_H-M   'P 1'
#
loop_
_entity.id
_entity.type
_entity.pdbx_description
1 polymer ?
#
loop_
_entity_poly.entity_id
_entity_poly.type
_entity_poly.pdbx_seq_one_letter_code
_entity_poly.pdbx_strand_id
1 'polypeptide(L)'
;MEHLQLLFGPVLVMTLLASTEAMAIARALALKRNDAFDANQEFIGQGLANVGGSFFSAYPSSGSFNRSGVNLAANAQTPLAAICAAVFLLVILIFVSPLAEYLPYAVIAALLLAVAWNLIDLGQIRHEFRSGAHEWIPMVITGVGTVTISLEWAVLAGICSAAIAKRIHGSAK
;
A
#
# COMPACT_ATOMS: atom_id res chain seq x y z
N MET A 1 -5.48 17.07 23.13
CA MET A 1 -6.83 16.66 22.70
C MET A 1 -7.13 17.12 21.27
N GLU A 2 -6.85 18.37 20.92
CA GLU A 2 -7.10 18.93 19.58
C GLU A 2 -6.40 18.17 18.44
N HIS A 3 -5.11 17.86 18.57
CA HIS A 3 -4.40 17.03 17.57
C HIS A 3 -5.00 15.63 17.39
N LEU A 4 -5.53 15.03 18.47
CA LEU A 4 -6.14 13.71 18.39
C LEU A 4 -7.45 13.76 17.59
N GLN A 5 -8.23 14.83 17.76
CA GLN A 5 -9.47 15.06 17.00
C GLN A 5 -9.18 15.34 15.52
N LEU A 6 -8.11 16.08 15.23
CA LEU A 6 -7.70 16.38 13.84
C LEU A 6 -7.20 15.13 13.09
N LEU A 7 -6.50 14.22 13.79
CA LEU A 7 -5.90 13.03 13.18
C LEU A 7 -6.86 11.84 13.13
N PHE A 8 -7.94 11.83 13.92
CA PHE A 8 -8.82 10.67 14.02
C PHE A 8 -9.40 10.23 12.67
N GLY A 9 -9.94 11.18 11.89
CA GLY A 9 -10.49 10.92 10.55
C GLY A 9 -9.44 10.36 9.58
N PRO A 10 -8.33 11.09 9.33
CA PRO A 10 -7.25 10.63 8.46
C PRO A 10 -6.68 9.27 8.88
N VAL A 11 -6.43 9.04 10.17
CA VAL A 11 -5.88 7.77 10.67
C VAL A 11 -6.83 6.60 10.40
N LEU A 12 -8.14 6.77 10.56
CA LEU A 12 -9.11 5.72 10.23
C LEU A 12 -9.08 5.36 8.75
N VAL A 13 -9.08 6.36 7.87
CA VAL A 13 -9.03 6.13 6.41
C VAL A 13 -7.71 5.46 6.02
N MET A 14 -6.59 5.95 6.54
CA MET A 14 -5.27 5.38 6.26
C MET A 14 -5.11 3.96 6.79
N THR A 15 -5.67 3.65 7.97
CA THR A 15 -5.65 2.30 8.53
C THR A 15 -6.46 1.34 7.68
N LEU A 16 -7.66 1.74 7.24
CA LEU A 16 -8.50 0.93 6.35
C LEU A 16 -7.81 0.70 5.00
N LEU A 17 -7.21 1.75 4.43
CA LEU A 17 -6.47 1.68 3.17
C LEU A 17 -5.26 0.75 3.30
N ALA A 18 -4.39 0.97 4.28
CA ALA A 18 -3.20 0.16 4.52
C ALA A 18 -3.55 -1.32 4.78
N SER A 19 -4.59 -1.57 5.59
CA SER A 19 -5.03 -2.94 5.86
C SER A 19 -5.57 -3.62 4.61
N THR A 20 -6.38 -2.90 3.82
CA THR A 20 -6.94 -3.43 2.57
C THR A 20 -5.85 -3.69 1.54
N GLU A 21 -4.88 -2.79 1.43
CA GLU A 21 -3.71 -2.95 0.57
C GLU A 21 -2.90 -4.18 0.99
N ALA A 22 -2.54 -4.29 2.27
CA ALA A 22 -1.79 -5.43 2.81
C ALA A 22 -2.51 -6.77 2.55
N MET A 23 -3.82 -6.84 2.80
CA MET A 23 -4.62 -8.03 2.53
C MET A 23 -4.70 -8.35 1.04
N ALA A 24 -4.83 -7.35 0.17
CA ALA A 24 -4.85 -7.53 -1.28
C ALA A 24 -3.50 -8.08 -1.79
N ILE A 25 -2.39 -7.54 -1.29
CA ILE A 25 -1.03 -8.03 -1.57
C ILE A 25 -0.89 -9.49 -1.12
N ALA A 26 -1.20 -9.76 0.15
CA ALA A 26 -1.06 -11.08 0.74
C ALA A 26 -1.88 -12.13 -0.02
N ARG A 27 -3.15 -11.82 -0.34
CA ARG A 27 -4.02 -12.69 -1.13
C ARG A 27 -3.46 -12.93 -2.53
N ALA A 28 -2.98 -11.90 -3.22
CA ALA A 28 -2.41 -12.04 -4.57
C ALA A 28 -1.16 -12.93 -4.58
N LEU A 29 -0.31 -12.83 -3.56
CA LEU A 29 0.89 -13.66 -3.43
C LEU A 29 0.56 -15.09 -3.01
N ALA A 30 -0.40 -15.28 -2.09
CA ALA A 30 -0.88 -16.60 -1.69
C ALA A 30 -1.44 -17.36 -2.89
N LEU A 31 -2.21 -16.71 -3.77
CA LEU A 31 -2.69 -17.30 -5.02
C LEU A 31 -1.55 -17.73 -5.95
N LYS A 32 -0.46 -16.94 -6.05
CA LYS A 32 0.71 -17.32 -6.86
C LYS A 32 1.46 -18.53 -6.30
N ARG A 33 1.48 -18.71 -4.97
CA ARG A 33 2.17 -19.82 -4.30
C ARG A 33 1.28 -21.02 -4.00
N ASN A 34 -0.04 -20.91 -4.20
CA ASN A 34 -1.04 -21.85 -3.69
C ASN A 34 -0.97 -22.03 -2.15
N ASP A 35 -0.67 -20.95 -1.43
CA ASP A 35 -0.66 -20.93 0.03
C ASP A 35 -2.07 -20.68 0.58
N ALA A 36 -2.33 -21.17 1.81
CA ALA A 36 -3.52 -20.79 2.55
C ALA A 36 -3.46 -19.30 2.94
N PHE A 37 -4.60 -18.61 2.90
CA PHE A 37 -4.72 -17.20 3.26
C PHE A 37 -5.88 -17.00 4.23
N ASP A 38 -5.59 -16.37 5.37
CA ASP A 38 -6.57 -15.92 6.36
C ASP A 38 -6.48 -14.40 6.53
N ALA A 39 -7.50 -13.69 6.06
CA ALA A 39 -7.58 -12.24 6.14
C ALA A 39 -7.63 -11.72 7.59
N ASN A 40 -8.28 -12.45 8.51
CA ASN A 40 -8.36 -12.05 9.91
C ASN A 40 -6.98 -12.11 10.57
N GLN A 41 -6.22 -13.17 10.26
CA GLN A 41 -4.87 -13.33 10.78
C GLN A 41 -3.92 -12.24 10.27
N GLU A 42 -4.01 -11.89 8.98
CA GLU A 42 -3.24 -10.78 8.40
C GLU A 42 -3.62 -9.44 9.04
N PHE A 43 -4.92 -9.17 9.22
CA PHE A 43 -5.40 -7.93 9.85
C PHE A 43 -4.90 -7.79 11.30
N ILE A 44 -4.98 -8.86 12.09
CA ILE A 44 -4.43 -8.90 13.45
C ILE A 44 -2.91 -8.68 13.42
N GLY A 45 -2.20 -9.32 12.50
CA GLY A 45 -0.75 -9.16 12.32
C GLY A 45 -0.34 -7.71 12.04
N GLN A 46 -1.03 -7.05 11.11
CA GLN A 46 -0.80 -5.62 10.79
C GLN A 46 -1.10 -4.73 11.99
N GLY A 47 -2.18 -4.98 12.71
CA GLY A 47 -2.54 -4.25 13.93
C GLY A 47 -1.46 -4.38 15.01
N LEU A 48 -1.02 -5.61 15.30
CA LEU A 48 0.05 -5.87 16.27
C LEU A 48 1.39 -5.26 15.84
N ALA A 49 1.73 -5.31 14.55
CA ALA A 49 2.95 -4.68 14.02
C ALA A 49 2.94 -3.16 14.22
N ASN A 50 1.81 -2.51 13.95
CA ASN A 50 1.68 -1.05 14.12
C ASN A 50 1.61 -0.63 15.60
N VAL A 51 0.92 -1.39 16.46
CA VAL A 51 0.94 -1.18 17.91
C VAL A 51 2.37 -1.32 18.44
N GLY A 52 3.08 -2.40 18.07
CA GLY A 52 4.48 -2.59 18.43
C GLY A 52 5.36 -1.44 17.95
N GLY A 53 5.22 -1.04 16.68
CA GLY A 53 5.98 0.07 16.08
C GLY A 53 5.74 1.44 16.74
N SER A 54 4.53 1.67 17.26
CA SER A 54 4.17 2.94 17.93
C SER A 54 5.05 3.27 19.15
N PHE A 55 5.59 2.24 19.82
CA PHE A 55 6.50 2.41 20.96
C PHE A 55 7.91 2.85 20.55
N PHE A 56 8.21 2.84 19.24
CA PHE A 56 9.54 3.14 18.68
C PHE A 56 9.51 4.30 17.68
N SER A 57 8.49 5.16 17.75
CA SER A 57 8.30 6.29 16.81
C SER A 57 8.22 5.85 15.34
N ALA A 58 7.75 4.63 15.08
CA ALA A 58 7.57 4.14 13.72
C ALA A 58 6.43 4.86 13.02
N TYR A 59 6.59 5.12 11.72
CA TYR A 59 5.48 5.49 10.86
C TYR A 59 4.50 4.31 10.72
N PRO A 60 3.20 4.58 10.47
CA PRO A 60 2.25 3.55 10.09
C PRO A 60 2.79 2.68 8.95
N SER A 61 2.72 1.37 9.13
CA SER A 61 3.25 0.39 8.19
C SER A 61 2.13 -0.45 7.58
N SER A 62 2.40 -0.96 6.38
CA SER A 62 1.51 -1.77 5.55
C SER A 62 2.31 -2.88 4.85
N GLY A 63 1.61 -3.75 4.12
CA GLY A 63 2.23 -4.65 3.15
C GLY A 63 2.94 -3.89 2.03
N SER A 64 3.86 -4.57 1.33
CA SER A 64 4.55 -3.99 0.17
C SER A 64 4.65 -5.00 -0.97
N PHE A 65 4.04 -4.67 -2.13
CA PHE A 65 4.16 -5.48 -3.35
C PHE A 65 5.63 -5.66 -3.75
N ASN A 66 6.43 -4.60 -3.72
CA ASN A 66 7.82 -4.63 -4.15
C ASN A 66 8.68 -5.54 -3.24
N ARG A 67 8.63 -5.35 -1.92
CA ARG A 67 9.45 -6.16 -0.99
C ARG A 67 9.02 -7.63 -1.00
N SER A 68 7.72 -7.88 -1.01
CA SER A 68 7.18 -9.23 -0.99
C SER A 68 7.40 -9.95 -2.33
N GLY A 69 7.32 -9.21 -3.44
CA GLY A 69 7.63 -9.70 -4.78
C GLY A 69 9.09 -10.11 -4.94
N VAL A 70 10.03 -9.33 -4.39
CA VAL A 70 11.46 -9.70 -4.36
C VAL A 70 11.67 -10.95 -3.51
N ASN A 71 11.05 -11.05 -2.33
CA ASN A 71 11.13 -12.25 -1.50
C ASN A 71 10.58 -13.49 -2.24
N LEU A 72 9.45 -13.35 -2.93
CA LEU A 72 8.86 -14.42 -3.73
C LEU A 72 9.80 -14.84 -4.88
N ALA A 73 10.38 -13.88 -5.60
CA ALA A 73 11.34 -14.15 -6.67
C ALA A 73 12.64 -14.80 -6.17
N ALA A 74 13.04 -14.50 -4.93
CA ALA A 74 14.16 -15.14 -4.23
C ALA A 74 13.81 -16.52 -3.65
N ASN A 75 12.61 -17.06 -3.93
CA ASN A 75 12.10 -18.32 -3.37
C ASN A 75 12.07 -18.36 -1.83
N ALA A 76 11.84 -17.23 -1.17
CA ALA A 76 11.66 -17.19 0.27
C ALA A 76 10.43 -18.03 0.68
N GLN A 77 10.61 -18.96 1.62
CA GLN A 77 9.56 -19.90 2.01
C GLN A 77 8.94 -19.61 3.37
N THR A 78 9.63 -18.86 4.23
CA THR A 78 9.22 -18.61 5.63
C THR A 78 9.28 -17.12 5.96
N PRO A 79 8.56 -16.67 7.01
CA PRO A 79 8.63 -15.29 7.49
C PRO A 79 10.04 -14.85 7.93
N LEU A 80 10.96 -15.80 8.14
CA LEU A 80 12.33 -15.53 8.53
C LEU A 80 13.06 -14.65 7.50
N ALA A 81 12.70 -14.72 6.21
CA ALA A 81 13.27 -13.84 5.19
C ALA A 81 13.00 -12.35 5.49
N ALA A 82 11.80 -12.01 5.97
CA ALA A 82 11.47 -10.65 6.36
C ALA A 82 12.20 -10.22 7.65
N ILE A 83 12.35 -11.13 8.62
CA ILE A 83 13.12 -10.87 9.85
C ILE A 83 14.59 -10.62 9.51
N CYS A 84 15.20 -11.46 8.67
CA CYS A 84 16.57 -11.27 8.21
C CYS A 84 16.71 -9.92 7.49
N ALA A 85 15.79 -9.58 6.59
CA ALA A 85 15.81 -8.28 5.90
C ALA A 85 15.75 -7.10 6.89
N ALA A 86 14.92 -7.18 7.93
CA ALA A 86 14.83 -6.16 8.96
C ALA A 86 16.13 -6.04 9.78
N VAL A 87 16.74 -7.17 10.17
CA VAL A 87 18.03 -7.19 10.88
C VAL A 87 19.14 -6.62 10.01
N PHE A 88 19.24 -7.02 8.74
CA PHE A 88 20.21 -6.47 7.81
C PHE A 88 20.00 -4.98 7.58
N LEU A 89 18.75 -4.52 7.45
CA LEU A 89 18.43 -3.10 7.34
C LEU A 89 18.92 -2.33 8.57
N LEU A 90 18.68 -2.85 9.78
CA LEU A 90 19.15 -2.23 11.02
C LEU A 90 20.68 -2.13 11.07
N VAL A 91 21.38 -3.20 10.70
CA VAL A 91 22.85 -3.22 10.58
C VAL A 91 23.32 -2.16 9.58
N ILE A 92 22.74 -2.15 8.37
CA ILE A 92 23.07 -1.17 7.34
C ILE A 92 22.84 0.25 7.84
N LEU A 93 21.73 0.54 8.50
CA LEU A 93 21.45 1.88 9.02
C LEU A 93 22.48 2.30 10.07
N ILE A 94 22.90 1.43 10.98
CA ILE A 94 23.93 1.77 11.99
C ILE A 94 25.25 2.15 11.33
N PHE A 95 25.68 1.43 10.29
CA PHE A 95 26.97 1.67 9.63
C PHE A 95 26.92 2.75 8.55
N VAL A 96 25.80 2.87 7.83
CA VAL A 96 25.66 3.72 6.64
C VAL A 96 24.95 5.04 6.95
N SER A 97 24.24 5.18 8.09
CA SER A 97 23.61 6.45 8.47
C SER A 97 24.56 7.65 8.43
N PRO A 98 25.85 7.57 8.84
CA PRO A 98 26.76 8.70 8.70
C PRO A 98 27.06 9.08 7.25
N LEU A 99 26.99 8.11 6.33
CA LEU A 99 27.19 8.34 4.90
C LEU A 99 25.94 8.90 4.21
N ALA A 100 24.76 8.80 4.84
CA ALA A 100 23.51 9.25 4.27
C ALA A 100 23.47 10.78 4.03
N GLU A 101 24.27 11.56 4.78
CA GLU A 101 24.42 13.00 4.58
C GLU A 101 24.99 13.35 3.19
N TYR A 102 25.79 12.45 2.60
CA TYR A 102 26.36 12.65 1.27
C TYR A 102 25.40 12.27 0.14
N LEU A 103 24.22 11.72 0.45
CA LEU A 103 23.30 11.23 -0.56
C LEU A 103 22.60 12.42 -1.26
N PRO A 104 22.85 12.67 -2.56
CA PRO A 104 22.25 13.80 -3.23
C PRO A 104 20.74 13.60 -3.35
N TYR A 105 19.94 14.64 -3.08
CA TYR A 105 18.49 14.58 -3.26
C TYR A 105 18.07 14.18 -4.68
N ALA A 106 18.88 14.51 -5.68
CA ALA A 106 18.66 14.09 -7.07
C ALA A 106 18.63 12.56 -7.23
N VAL A 107 19.47 11.82 -6.49
CA VAL A 107 19.50 10.35 -6.53
C VAL A 107 18.24 9.78 -5.87
N ILE A 108 17.83 10.34 -4.73
CA ILE A 108 16.60 9.93 -4.04
C ILE A 108 15.39 10.19 -4.93
N ALA A 109 15.29 11.37 -5.54
CA ALA A 109 14.20 11.72 -6.45
C ALA A 109 14.16 10.79 -7.68
N ALA A 110 15.31 10.53 -8.30
CA ALA A 110 15.39 9.61 -9.44
C ALA A 110 14.95 8.19 -9.06
N LEU A 111 15.35 7.69 -7.89
CA LEU A 111 14.93 6.40 -7.37
C LEU A 111 13.40 6.36 -7.15
N LEU A 112 12.82 7.39 -6.52
CA LEU A 112 11.38 7.47 -6.29
C LEU A 112 10.60 7.51 -7.61
N LEU A 113 11.07 8.26 -8.61
CA LEU A 113 10.46 8.29 -9.94
C LEU A 113 10.56 6.94 -10.65
N ALA A 114 11.69 6.24 -10.54
CA ALA A 114 11.85 4.90 -11.11
C ALA A 114 10.90 3.90 -10.46
N VAL A 115 10.73 3.96 -9.13
CA VAL A 115 9.75 3.12 -8.41
C VAL A 115 8.33 3.46 -8.83
N ALA A 116 7.97 4.74 -8.90
CA ALA A 116 6.64 5.17 -9.33
C ALA A 116 6.33 4.73 -10.76
N TRP A 117 7.29 4.83 -11.67
CA TRP A 117 7.15 4.39 -13.06
C TRP A 117 6.85 2.89 -13.15
N ASN A 118 7.51 2.07 -12.33
CA ASN A 118 7.29 0.62 -12.29
C ASN A 118 5.95 0.21 -11.67
N LEU A 119 5.24 1.11 -10.98
CA LEU A 119 3.91 0.85 -10.45
C LEU A 119 2.79 1.14 -11.46
N ILE A 120 3.09 1.81 -12.57
CA ILE A 120 2.08 2.15 -13.59
C ILE A 120 1.82 0.92 -14.49
N ASP A 121 0.65 0.32 -14.33
CA ASP A 121 0.17 -0.75 -15.21
C ASP A 121 -0.73 -0.20 -16.33
N LEU A 122 -0.11 0.09 -17.47
CA LEU A 122 -0.82 0.56 -18.67
C LEU A 122 -1.82 -0.48 -19.23
N GLY A 123 -1.58 -1.77 -18.97
CA GLY A 123 -2.47 -2.84 -19.37
C GLY A 123 -3.76 -2.81 -18.56
N GLN A 124 -3.64 -2.72 -17.24
CA GLN A 124 -4.77 -2.59 -16.34
C GLN A 124 -5.56 -1.30 -16.61
N ILE A 125 -4.89 -0.16 -16.76
CA ILE A 125 -5.56 1.11 -17.09
C ILE A 125 -6.39 0.96 -18.37
N ARG A 126 -5.81 0.39 -19.43
CA ARG A 126 -6.53 0.14 -20.69
C ARG A 126 -7.68 -0.84 -20.52
N HIS A 127 -7.53 -1.84 -19.65
CA HIS A 127 -8.60 -2.78 -19.32
C HIS A 127 -9.78 -2.05 -18.67
N GLU A 128 -9.56 -1.22 -17.65
CA GLU A 128 -10.63 -0.48 -16.98
C GLU A 128 -11.42 0.42 -17.95
N PHE A 129 -10.72 1.13 -18.85
CA PHE A 129 -11.39 1.93 -19.89
C PHE A 129 -12.28 1.11 -20.83
N ARG A 130 -11.92 -0.16 -21.09
CA ARG A 130 -12.70 -1.08 -21.93
C ARG A 130 -13.83 -1.77 -21.18
N SER A 131 -13.70 -1.95 -19.87
CA SER A 131 -14.71 -2.58 -19.00
C SER A 131 -15.95 -1.70 -18.81
N GLY A 132 -15.81 -0.39 -19.00
CA GLY A 132 -16.91 0.56 -19.08
C GLY A 132 -16.86 1.65 -18.01
N ALA A 133 -17.80 2.59 -18.10
CA ALA A 133 -17.83 3.78 -17.25
C ALA A 133 -17.86 3.49 -15.74
N HIS A 134 -18.40 2.35 -15.33
CA HIS A 134 -18.49 1.98 -13.92
C HIS A 134 -17.14 1.60 -13.30
N GLU A 135 -16.15 1.22 -14.11
CA GLU A 135 -14.80 0.86 -13.64
C GLU A 135 -13.79 2.00 -13.82
N TRP A 136 -13.78 2.69 -14.97
CA TRP A 136 -12.78 3.74 -15.21
C TRP A 136 -13.06 5.06 -14.48
N ILE A 137 -14.34 5.41 -14.23
CA ILE A 137 -14.68 6.66 -13.54
C ILE A 137 -14.10 6.70 -12.12
N PRO A 138 -14.29 5.66 -11.27
CA PRO A 138 -13.68 5.62 -9.94
C PRO A 138 -12.15 5.68 -9.98
N MET A 139 -11.53 5.01 -10.96
CA MET A 139 -10.07 5.06 -11.16
C MET A 139 -9.58 6.48 -11.44
N VAL A 140 -10.23 7.21 -12.36
CA VAL A 140 -9.86 8.59 -12.70
C VAL A 140 -10.11 9.55 -11.54
N ILE A 141 -11.25 9.41 -10.85
CA ILE A 141 -11.55 10.21 -9.65
C ILE A 141 -10.48 10.02 -8.60
N THR A 142 -10.09 8.78 -8.32
CA THR A 142 -9.05 8.48 -7.34
C THR A 142 -7.69 9.04 -7.80
N GLY A 143 -7.28 8.76 -9.04
CA GLY A 143 -6.00 9.21 -9.58
C GLY A 143 -5.85 10.74 -9.56
N VAL A 144 -6.84 11.47 -10.08
CA VAL A 144 -6.84 12.94 -10.05
C VAL A 144 -6.98 13.48 -8.62
N GLY A 145 -7.79 12.83 -7.79
CA GLY A 145 -7.96 13.20 -6.39
C GLY A 145 -6.64 13.14 -5.63
N THR A 146 -5.86 12.06 -5.78
CA THR A 146 -4.58 11.91 -5.06
C THR A 146 -3.53 12.97 -5.39
N VAL A 147 -3.69 13.67 -6.51
CA VAL A 147 -2.80 14.78 -6.91
C VAL A 147 -3.33 16.14 -6.45
N THR A 148 -4.64 16.30 -6.32
CA THR A 148 -5.27 17.62 -6.11
C THR A 148 -5.74 17.87 -4.68
N ILE A 149 -6.05 16.83 -3.91
CA ILE A 149 -6.57 16.92 -2.55
C ILE A 149 -5.85 15.93 -1.62
N SER A 150 -6.09 16.03 -0.31
CA SER A 150 -5.52 15.08 0.65
C SER A 150 -5.91 13.64 0.32
N LEU A 151 -4.97 12.72 0.55
CA LEU A 151 -5.10 11.31 0.21
C LEU A 151 -6.37 10.68 0.80
N GLU A 152 -6.75 11.03 2.04
CA GLU A 152 -7.95 10.48 2.66
C GLU A 152 -9.24 10.82 1.88
N TRP A 153 -9.35 12.05 1.37
CA TRP A 153 -10.53 12.49 0.62
C TRP A 153 -10.54 11.92 -0.79
N ALA A 154 -9.37 11.79 -1.42
CA ALA A 154 -9.24 11.16 -2.74
C ALA A 154 -9.70 9.70 -2.71
N VAL A 155 -9.27 8.94 -1.70
CA VAL A 155 -9.64 7.53 -1.52
C VAL A 155 -11.13 7.39 -1.22
N LEU A 156 -11.68 8.21 -0.32
CA LEU A 156 -13.11 8.18 -0.02
C LEU A 156 -13.97 8.51 -1.26
N ALA A 157 -13.57 9.51 -2.06
CA ALA A 157 -14.25 9.84 -3.30
C ALA A 157 -14.21 8.68 -4.31
N GLY A 158 -13.07 8.00 -4.42
CA GLY A 158 -12.90 6.79 -5.22
C GLY A 158 -13.85 5.66 -4.80
N ILE A 159 -13.88 5.32 -3.51
CA ILE A 159 -14.72 4.25 -2.96
C ILE A 159 -16.22 4.58 -3.15
N CYS A 160 -16.63 5.82 -2.82
CA CYS A 160 -18.01 6.25 -2.98
C CYS A 160 -18.45 6.21 -4.45
N SER A 161 -17.62 6.71 -5.36
CA SER A 161 -17.93 6.67 -6.80
C SER A 161 -18.02 5.23 -7.32
N ALA A 162 -17.13 4.33 -6.91
CA ALA A 162 -17.20 2.90 -7.25
C ALA A 162 -18.49 2.24 -6.73
N ALA A 163 -18.87 2.51 -5.47
CA ALA A 163 -20.08 1.96 -4.87
C ALA A 163 -21.36 2.45 -5.59
N ILE A 164 -21.41 3.74 -5.94
CA ILE A 164 -22.52 4.33 -6.68
C ILE A 164 -22.60 3.74 -8.10
N ALA A 165 -21.47 3.71 -8.81
CA ALA A 165 -21.40 3.16 -10.16
C ALA A 165 -21.85 1.69 -10.20
N LYS A 166 -21.40 0.88 -9.24
CA LYS A 166 -21.79 -0.52 -9.11
C LYS A 166 -23.27 -0.69 -8.79
N ARG A 167 -23.88 0.18 -7.98
CA ARG A 167 -25.33 0.14 -7.72
C ARG A 167 -26.16 0.49 -8.96
N ILE A 168 -25.75 1.50 -9.71
CA ILE A 168 -26.45 1.94 -10.93
C ILE A 168 -26.38 0.85 -12.01
N HIS A 169 -25.24 0.18 -12.18
CA HIS A 169 -25.08 -0.93 -13.13
C HIS A 169 -25.63 -2.27 -12.62
N GLY A 170 -25.54 -2.52 -11.31
CA GLY A 170 -26.03 -3.75 -10.67
C GLY A 170 -27.55 -3.84 -10.60
N SER A 171 -28.28 -2.73 -10.70
CA SER A 171 -29.75 -2.72 -10.84
C SER A 171 -30.26 -3.08 -12.25
N ALA A 172 -29.36 -3.33 -13.21
CA ALA A 172 -29.71 -3.68 -14.60
C ALA A 172 -29.62 -5.19 -14.92
N LYS A 173 -29.55 -6.06 -13.90
CA LYS A 173 -29.69 -7.52 -14.05
C LYS A 173 -30.65 -8.09 -13.01
#